data_AF-A0A0B6YYX2-F1
#
_entry.id   AF-A0A0B6YYX2-F1
#
_cell.length_a   1.000
_cell.length_b   1.000
_cell.length_c   1.000
_cell.angle_alpha   90.00
_cell.angle_beta   90.00
_cell.angle_gamma   90.00
#
_symmetry.space_group_name_H-M   'P 1'
#
loop_
_entity.id
_entity.type
_entity.pdbx_description
1 polymer ?
#
loop_
_entity_poly.entity_id
_entity_poly.type
_entity_poly.pdbx_seq_one_letter_code
_entity_poly.pdbx_strand_id
1 'polypeptide(L)'
;ETLGCVDVICCDKTGTLTKNEMTVTHIITSDHHRAELTGVGYCSPGEVRIVQTHALVDPDESMKSFRKVIEVGCVCNNAEIHHNALMGSPTEGALLGAAMKLNLPDL
;
A
#
# COMPACT_ATOMS: atom_id res chain seq x y z
N GLU A 1 36.02 -6.59 18.15
CA GLU A 1 36.51 -7.98 18.30
C GLU A 1 35.35 -8.97 18.49
N THR A 2 34.44 -8.75 19.43
CA THR A 2 33.30 -9.65 19.72
C THR A 2 32.21 -9.79 18.65
N LEU A 3 31.98 -8.78 17.78
CA LEU A 3 31.00 -8.88 16.70
C LEU A 3 31.49 -9.75 15.51
N GLY A 4 32.78 -10.08 15.46
CA GLY A 4 33.37 -10.89 14.39
C GLY A 4 33.31 -12.41 14.62
N CYS A 5 32.87 -12.85 15.80
CA CYS A 5 32.82 -14.26 16.21
C CYS A 5 31.38 -14.75 16.47
N VAL A 6 30.38 -14.07 15.92
CA VAL A 6 28.97 -14.38 16.15
C VAL A 6 28.45 -15.26 15.01
N ASP A 7 28.04 -16.49 15.31
CA ASP A 7 27.50 -17.43 14.31
C ASP A 7 25.99 -17.29 14.09
N VAL A 8 25.27 -16.64 15.01
CA VAL A 8 23.81 -16.50 14.98
C VAL A 8 23.39 -15.09 15.37
N ILE A 9 22.55 -14.45 14.54
CA ILE A 9 21.93 -13.15 14.83
C ILE A 9 20.43 -13.35 15.03
N CYS A 10 19.94 -13.07 16.24
CA CYS A 10 18.52 -13.04 16.53
C CYS A 10 18.01 -11.60 16.34
N CYS A 11 17.28 -11.34 15.25
CA CYS A 11 16.66 -10.04 14.97
C CYS A 11 15.16 -10.07 15.26
N ASP A 12 14.64 -8.98 15.83
CA ASP A 12 13.20 -8.73 15.85
C ASP A 12 12.69 -8.31 14.46
N LYS A 13 11.41 -8.49 14.16
CA LYS A 13 10.84 -8.27 12.82
C LYS A 13 10.50 -6.79 12.59
N THR A 14 9.58 -6.24 13.39
CA THR A 14 8.99 -4.92 13.14
C THR A 14 9.90 -3.84 13.71
N GLY A 15 10.35 -2.89 12.89
CA GLY A 15 11.25 -1.83 13.31
C GLY A 15 12.74 -2.19 13.26
N THR A 16 13.09 -3.45 12.99
CA THR A 16 14.48 -3.90 12.76
C THR A 16 14.66 -4.46 11.35
N LEU A 17 13.88 -5.48 10.96
CA LEU A 17 13.91 -6.03 9.59
C LEU A 17 12.99 -5.27 8.64
N THR A 18 11.89 -4.70 9.14
CA THR A 18 10.94 -3.91 8.35
C THR A 18 10.86 -2.49 8.90
N LYS A 19 10.60 -1.52 8.02
CA LYS A 19 10.40 -0.11 8.41
C LYS A 19 9.09 0.15 9.16
N ASN A 20 8.32 -0.89 9.49
CA ASN A 20 6.94 -0.78 9.99
C ASN A 20 6.01 0.08 9.10
N GLU A 21 6.38 0.25 7.83
CA GLU A 21 5.60 0.96 6.82
C GLU A 21 4.70 -0.04 6.11
N MET A 22 3.50 -0.28 6.66
CA MET A 22 2.54 -1.14 5.98
C MET A 22 2.18 -0.54 4.62
N THR A 23 2.19 -1.36 3.57
CA THR A 23 2.00 -0.92 2.19
C THR A 23 0.98 -1.82 1.52
N VAL A 24 -0.03 -1.24 0.88
CA VAL A 24 -0.94 -1.99 0.00
C VAL A 24 -0.15 -2.44 -1.22
N THR A 25 -0.10 -3.76 -1.45
CA THR A 25 0.58 -4.36 -2.60
C THR A 25 -0.39 -4.91 -3.64
N HIS A 26 -1.63 -5.19 -3.24
CA HIS A 26 -2.66 -5.78 -4.09
C HIS A 26 -4.03 -5.20 -3.76
N ILE A 27 -4.85 -5.01 -4.77
CA ILE A 27 -6.28 -4.71 -4.65
C ILE A 27 -7.04 -5.78 -5.40
N ILE A 28 -8.05 -6.36 -4.75
CA ILE A 28 -9.01 -7.27 -5.37
C ILE A 28 -10.41 -6.74 -5.10
N THR A 29 -11.24 -6.67 -6.13
CA THR A 29 -12.61 -6.17 -6.08
C THR A 29 -13.62 -7.31 -6.26
N SER A 30 -14.89 -7.07 -5.91
CA SER A 30 -15.96 -8.08 -5.97
C SER A 30 -16.30 -8.57 -7.38
N ASP A 31 -15.98 -7.77 -8.39
CA ASP A 31 -16.05 -8.08 -9.82
C ASP A 31 -14.80 -8.83 -10.33
N HIS A 32 -13.95 -9.32 -9.42
CA HIS A 32 -12.74 -10.10 -9.71
C HIS A 32 -11.64 -9.35 -10.47
N HIS A 33 -11.67 -8.01 -10.50
CA HIS A 33 -10.52 -7.23 -10.95
C HIS A 33 -9.40 -7.33 -9.92
N ARG A 34 -8.16 -7.37 -10.42
CA ARG A 34 -6.95 -7.41 -9.60
C ARG A 34 -5.96 -6.35 -10.06
N ALA A 35 -5.39 -5.62 -9.12
CA ALA A 35 -4.27 -4.74 -9.36
C ALA A 35 -3.12 -5.04 -8.40
N GLU A 36 -1.91 -4.82 -8.88
CA GLU A 36 -0.68 -4.81 -8.10
C GLU A 36 -0.17 -3.37 -7.96
N LEU A 37 0.23 -3.01 -6.75
CA LEU A 37 0.75 -1.69 -6.44
C LEU A 37 2.23 -1.79 -6.14
N THR A 38 3.04 -1.02 -6.87
CA THR A 38 4.47 -0.89 -6.62
C THR A 38 4.77 0.30 -5.70
N GLY A 39 6.03 0.49 -5.32
CA GLY A 39 6.47 1.49 -4.34
C GLY A 39 6.22 1.04 -2.90
N VAL A 40 7.23 1.14 -2.05
CA VAL A 40 7.16 0.76 -0.62
C VAL A 40 7.00 2.00 0.24
N GLY A 41 6.13 1.91 1.25
CA GLY A 41 5.83 3.01 2.16
C GLY A 41 4.76 3.96 1.62
N TYR A 42 4.56 5.04 2.36
CA TYR A 42 3.39 5.92 2.18
C TYR A 42 3.56 6.96 1.08
N CYS A 43 4.76 7.55 0.97
CA CYS A 43 5.04 8.67 0.07
C CYS A 43 6.00 8.31 -1.08
N SER A 44 6.23 7.01 -1.30
CA SER A 44 7.12 6.54 -2.36
C SER A 44 6.36 6.45 -3.68
N PRO A 45 6.93 6.95 -4.80
CA PRO A 45 6.35 6.76 -6.12
C PRO A 45 6.06 5.29 -6.39
N GLY A 46 4.91 5.02 -6.99
CA GLY A 46 4.45 3.68 -7.30
C GLY A 46 3.46 3.69 -8.45
N GLU A 47 3.31 2.54 -9.08
CA GLU A 47 2.42 2.31 -10.21
C GLU A 47 1.35 1.31 -9.84
N VAL A 48 0.20 1.42 -10.50
CA VAL A 48 -0.92 0.48 -10.37
C VAL A 48 -0.95 -0.36 -11.63
N ARG A 49 -0.57 -1.63 -11.52
CA ARG A 49 -0.56 -2.59 -12.62
C ARG A 49 -1.80 -3.47 -12.54
N ILE A 50 -2.69 -3.33 -13.51
CA ILE A 50 -3.86 -4.20 -13.63
C ILE A 50 -3.37 -5.60 -14.04
N VAL A 51 -3.71 -6.60 -13.24
CA VAL A 51 -3.44 -8.01 -13.52
C VAL A 51 -4.68 -8.57 -14.19
N GLN A 52 -4.64 -8.66 -15.51
CA GLN A 52 -5.80 -9.06 -16.32
C GLN A 52 -6.12 -10.54 -16.05
N THR A 53 -7.22 -10.79 -15.33
CA THR A 53 -7.74 -12.13 -15.04
C THR A 53 -8.59 -12.69 -16.18
N HIS A 54 -9.22 -11.81 -16.98
CA HIS A 54 -10.00 -12.19 -18.17
C HIS A 54 -9.86 -11.16 -19.31
N ALA A 55 -9.72 -11.64 -20.54
CA ALA A 55 -9.41 -10.84 -21.74
C ALA A 55 -10.50 -9.83 -22.17
N LEU A 56 -11.66 -9.80 -21.50
CA LEU A 56 -12.82 -8.98 -21.86
C LEU A 56 -13.07 -7.79 -20.92
N VAL A 57 -12.19 -7.58 -19.94
CA VAL A 57 -12.37 -6.50 -18.96
C VAL A 57 -11.77 -5.20 -19.48
N ASP A 58 -12.58 -4.15 -19.48
CA ASP A 58 -12.15 -2.78 -19.75
C ASP A 58 -11.24 -2.28 -18.61
N PRO A 59 -9.97 -1.89 -18.89
CA PRO A 59 -9.07 -1.31 -17.90
C PRO A 59 -9.65 -0.12 -17.14
N ASP A 60 -10.46 0.73 -17.80
CA ASP A 60 -11.01 1.92 -17.18
C ASP A 60 -12.08 1.57 -16.13
N GLU A 61 -12.88 0.55 -16.39
CA GLU A 61 -13.86 0.04 -15.41
C GLU A 61 -13.16 -0.60 -14.21
N SER A 62 -12.07 -1.36 -14.45
CA SER A 62 -11.25 -1.90 -13.37
C SER A 62 -10.68 -0.80 -12.48
N MET A 63 -10.14 0.26 -13.09
CA MET A 63 -9.60 1.40 -12.36
C MET A 63 -10.64 2.13 -11.53
N LYS A 64 -11.88 2.26 -12.01
CA LYS A 64 -12.98 2.83 -11.22
C LYS A 64 -13.29 1.95 -10.00
N SER A 65 -13.34 0.63 -10.15
CA SER A 65 -13.57 -0.29 -9.02
C SER A 65 -12.45 -0.19 -7.98
N PHE A 66 -11.18 -0.15 -8.39
CA PHE A 66 -10.05 0.01 -7.45
C PHE A 66 -10.10 1.34 -6.71
N ARG A 67 -10.37 2.43 -7.42
CA ARG A 67 -10.53 3.77 -6.85
C ARG A 67 -11.60 3.80 -5.78
N LYS A 68 -12.76 3.19 -6.05
CA LYS A 68 -13.90 3.17 -5.11
C LYS A 68 -13.60 2.39 -3.83
N VAL A 69 -12.87 1.28 -3.92
CA VAL A 69 -12.46 0.51 -2.73
C VAL A 69 -11.52 1.33 -1.86
N ILE A 70 -10.53 1.98 -2.46
CA ILE A 70 -9.56 2.79 -1.72
C ILE A 70 -10.21 4.07 -1.18
N GLU A 71 -11.08 4.72 -1.94
CA GLU A 71 -11.85 5.89 -1.51
C GLU A 71 -12.64 5.61 -0.23
N VAL A 72 -13.38 4.50 -0.17
CA VAL A 72 -14.08 4.09 1.06
C VAL A 72 -13.09 3.89 2.22
N GLY A 73 -11.93 3.30 1.95
CA GLY A 73 -10.86 3.11 2.92
C GLY A 73 -10.19 4.41 3.38
N CYS A 74 -10.30 5.50 2.62
CA CYS A 74 -9.83 6.83 2.98
C CYS A 74 -10.89 7.63 3.76
N VAL A 75 -12.17 7.51 3.40
CA VAL A 75 -13.26 8.16 4.12
C VAL A 75 -13.44 7.55 5.52
N CYS A 76 -13.28 6.23 5.63
CA CYS A 76 -13.34 5.50 6.90
C CYS A 76 -11.97 5.40 7.56
N ASN A 77 -11.20 6.49 7.58
CA ASN A 77 -9.81 6.53 8.02
C ASN A 77 -9.58 7.66 9.01
N ASN A 78 -8.82 7.40 10.08
CA ASN A 78 -8.43 8.41 11.05
C ASN A 78 -6.94 8.78 10.99
N ALA A 79 -6.20 8.22 10.04
CA ALA A 79 -4.81 8.54 9.85
C ALA A 79 -4.62 9.77 8.95
N GLU A 80 -3.49 10.43 9.13
CA GLU A 80 -3.07 11.56 8.30
C GLU A 80 -1.58 11.41 7.99
N ILE A 81 -1.17 11.85 6.80
CA ILE A 81 0.25 11.88 6.40
C ILE A 81 0.67 13.34 6.28
N HIS A 82 1.53 13.79 7.19
CA HIS A 82 2.09 15.14 7.19
C HIS A 82 3.60 15.08 7.02
N HIS A 83 4.15 15.74 6.00
CA HIS A 83 5.60 15.79 5.76
C HIS A 83 6.28 14.39 5.76
N ASN A 84 5.67 13.40 5.11
CA ASN A 84 6.08 11.98 5.09
C ASN A 84 6.03 11.26 6.45
N ALA A 85 5.48 11.87 7.49
CA ALA A 85 5.21 11.21 8.77
C ALA A 85 3.75 10.78 8.83
N LEU A 86 3.54 9.49 9.10
CA LEU A 86 2.21 8.94 9.36
C LEU A 86 1.80 9.22 10.81
N MET A 87 0.64 9.83 10.98
CA MET A 87 -0.09 9.94 12.24
C MET A 87 -1.29 9.00 12.19
N GLY A 88 -1.41 8.07 13.13
CA GLY A 88 -2.47 7.04 13.11
C GLY A 88 -1.91 5.63 12.94
N SER A 89 -2.77 4.68 12.59
CA SER A 89 -2.31 3.29 12.48
C SER A 89 -1.58 3.03 11.14
N PRO A 90 -0.53 2.18 11.13
CA PRO A 90 0.17 1.82 9.89
C PRO A 90 -0.75 1.28 8.78
N THR A 91 -1.80 0.54 9.16
CA THR A 91 -2.76 -0.05 8.24
C THR A 91 -3.62 1.01 7.57
N GLU A 92 -4.10 1.99 8.33
CA GLU A 92 -4.84 3.13 7.81
C GLU A 92 -3.96 3.99 6.88
N GLY A 93 -2.71 4.25 7.28
CA GLY A 93 -1.75 4.97 6.43
C GLY A 93 -1.45 4.26 5.11
N ALA A 94 -1.51 2.92 5.09
CA ALA A 94 -1.32 2.15 3.87
C ALA A 94 -2.41 2.46 2.82
N LEU A 95 -3.65 2.72 3.26
CA LEU A 95 -4.76 3.09 2.39
C LEU A 95 -4.58 4.49 1.80
N LEU A 96 -4.11 5.45 2.61
CA LEU A 96 -3.76 6.79 2.14
C LEU A 96 -2.60 6.75 1.12
N GLY A 97 -1.55 5.96 1.37
CA GLY A 97 -0.48 5.75 0.41
C GLY A 97 -0.95 5.08 -0.89
N ALA A 98 -1.93 4.17 -0.82
CA ALA A 98 -2.55 3.59 -2.01
C ALA A 98 -3.37 4.62 -2.80
N ALA A 99 -4.07 5.53 -2.11
CA ALA A 99 -4.83 6.61 -2.73
C ALA A 99 -3.95 7.55 -3.55
N MET A 100 -2.78 7.91 -3.00
CA MET A 100 -1.77 8.70 -3.71
C MET A 100 -1.32 8.01 -5.01
N LYS A 101 -1.04 6.70 -4.98
CA LYS A 101 -0.65 5.93 -6.16
C LYS A 101 -1.76 5.81 -7.21
N LEU A 102 -3.02 5.83 -6.78
CA LEU A 102 -4.19 5.82 -7.66
C LEU A 102 -4.54 7.21 -8.24
N ASN A 103 -3.83 8.26 -7.82
CA ASN A 103 -4.15 9.66 -8.13
C ASN A 103 -5.60 10.00 -7.77
N LEU A 104 -6.04 9.59 -6.58
CA LEU A 104 -7.30 10.04 -6.03
C LEU A 104 -7.18 11.53 -5.64
N PRO A 105 -8.21 12.35 -5.88
CA PRO A 105 -8.24 13.73 -5.40
C PRO A 105 -8.19 13.76 -3.87
N ASP A 106 -7.75 14.89 -3.29
CA ASP A 106 -7.72 15.09 -1.84
C ASP A 106 -9.09 14.76 -1.24
N LEU A 107 -9.13 13.70 -0.43
CA LEU A 107 -10.29 13.13 0.28
C LEU A 107 -10.30 13.59 1.73
#